data_AF-A0A921B0R6-F1
#
_entry.id   AF-A0A921B0R6-F1
#
_cell.length_a   1.000
_cell.length_b   1.000
_cell.length_c   1.000
_cell.angle_alpha   90.00
_cell.angle_beta   90.00
_cell.angle_gamma   90.00
#
_symmetry.space_group_name_H-M   'P 1'
#
loop_
_entity.id
_entity.type
_entity.pdbx_description
1 polymer ?
#
loop_
_entity_poly.entity_id
_entity_poly.type
_entity_poly.pdbx_seq_one_letter_code
_entity_poly.pdbx_strand_id
1 'polypeptide(L)'
;MKRIVMTVIAAFLAAGVLTAQEDAASITQRIEVTRQYVPELGEAQKLDFPPRMADTVTLKPDISYAITPTPWKSVFDTEPIAPVAISTAEYRHQRPFYLMLGGGYPAQSRLDFYAAFSTPRDIRAGVYANHVGQWAKLENERGTKEPASWTENGVGLYAGRDFGTRSLDFDIRYGYNYYTTMDKVWTGYMEPENIYYHKVQTSLTFGDAFTDLSRFNYRFGIAGSLWGTVVENPAASAFADFGWKAGRRGAVVVGASFEGAWNDWDTGDWYAALVPEYRLRTDRLSLHVGVKFYYDSFRLSATDCGSHFFVLPKVGVSYELADAFIPYASLDGEIGTGNYLELAGLNPYIHEADIAGAKRAELRGGFRGDAGDVVTYDVYAGYLIGELPYFLKTGETFVPRLAPVNLFYAGAGVGLKLPMGFGLQAGVRYDSYNNAGNFWSGRGGRVGMGIPEFTVTGRASYCYRDRFSVGISVEVLGERRFASLQNLDTAVPATVNLKVDAEYKTGPRFSIFAAGDNLLNRRIYRCLGYPALGANAVAGIRMLF
;
A
#
# COMPACT_ATOMS: atom_id res chain seq x y z
N MET A 1 -28.89 31.52 6.20
CA MET A 1 -29.64 31.24 4.95
C MET A 1 -28.61 30.74 3.93
N LYS A 2 -28.18 29.47 3.95
CA LYS A 2 -28.77 28.28 3.29
C LYS A 2 -29.25 28.51 1.85
N ARG A 3 -28.33 28.40 0.89
CA ARG A 3 -28.39 27.58 -0.35
C ARG A 3 -27.32 28.07 -1.33
N ILE A 4 -26.91 27.18 -2.23
CA ILE A 4 -25.98 27.35 -3.37
C ILE A 4 -24.53 26.97 -3.05
N VAL A 5 -24.27 25.67 -2.86
CA VAL A 5 -23.11 24.95 -3.43
C VAL A 5 -23.50 23.46 -3.50
N MET A 6 -24.26 23.05 -4.52
CA MET A 6 -24.56 21.61 -4.74
C MET A 6 -24.92 21.31 -6.20
N THR A 7 -24.16 21.84 -7.16
CA THR A 7 -24.46 21.62 -8.60
C THR A 7 -23.23 21.60 -9.50
N VAL A 8 -22.14 20.92 -9.11
CA VAL A 8 -20.98 20.70 -10.02
C VAL A 8 -20.55 19.22 -10.12
N ILE A 9 -21.10 18.30 -9.32
CA ILE A 9 -20.66 16.89 -9.30
C ILE A 9 -21.45 15.99 -10.28
N ALA A 10 -22.51 16.48 -10.93
CA ALA A 10 -23.35 15.69 -11.84
C ALA A 10 -22.95 15.75 -13.34
N ALA A 11 -21.90 16.48 -13.71
CA ALA A 11 -21.61 16.79 -15.12
C ALA A 11 -20.58 15.88 -15.83
N PHE A 12 -20.01 14.87 -15.16
CA PHE A 12 -18.97 13.99 -15.75
C PHE A 12 -19.40 12.54 -16.05
N LEU A 13 -20.68 12.19 -15.84
CA LEU A 13 -21.20 10.81 -16.02
C LEU A 13 -22.27 10.65 -17.11
N ALA A 14 -22.49 11.65 -17.96
CA ALA A 14 -23.57 11.64 -18.97
C ALA A 14 -23.14 11.99 -20.41
N ALA A 15 -21.91 11.69 -20.80
CA ALA A 15 -21.45 11.86 -22.18
C ALA A 15 -20.99 10.51 -22.76
N GLY A 16 -21.94 9.74 -23.30
CA GLY A 16 -21.61 8.45 -23.90
C GLY A 16 -22.79 7.57 -24.31
N VAL A 17 -23.82 8.14 -24.95
CA VAL A 17 -24.71 7.33 -25.80
C VAL A 17 -24.90 8.07 -27.12
N LEU A 18 -24.21 7.58 -28.14
CA LEU A 18 -24.47 7.88 -29.54
C LEU A 18 -25.84 7.28 -29.91
N THR A 19 -26.75 8.09 -30.42
CA THR A 19 -27.88 7.59 -31.22
C THR A 19 -27.75 8.17 -32.62
N ALA A 20 -27.45 7.29 -33.57
CA ALA A 20 -27.51 7.57 -35.00
C ALA A 20 -28.97 7.78 -35.42
N GLN A 21 -29.22 8.84 -36.17
CA GLN A 21 -30.49 9.14 -36.82
C GLN A 21 -30.41 8.63 -38.26
N GLU A 22 -31.25 7.65 -38.62
CA GLU A 22 -31.58 7.34 -40.00
C GLU A 22 -33.07 7.62 -40.21
N ASP A 23 -33.35 8.59 -41.08
CA ASP A 23 -34.67 8.84 -41.66
C ASP A 23 -34.93 7.79 -42.75
N ALA A 24 -36.00 7.00 -42.60
CA ALA A 24 -36.67 6.35 -43.72
C ALA A 24 -38.15 6.08 -43.38
N ALA A 25 -39.02 6.60 -44.24
CA ALA A 25 -40.47 6.54 -44.13
C ALA A 25 -41.05 5.12 -44.23
N SER A 26 -42.11 4.83 -43.48
CA SER A 26 -43.28 4.12 -44.03
C SER A 26 -44.50 4.25 -43.09
N ILE A 27 -45.61 4.66 -43.71
CA ILE A 27 -46.95 4.79 -43.12
C ILE A 27 -47.52 3.39 -42.94
N THR A 28 -48.04 3.02 -41.76
CA THR A 28 -48.95 1.87 -41.65
C THR A 28 -50.07 2.12 -40.64
N GLN A 29 -51.28 1.79 -41.08
CA GLN A 29 -52.58 2.12 -40.53
C GLN A 29 -52.86 1.54 -39.14
N ARG A 30 -53.58 2.31 -38.34
CA ARG A 30 -54.18 1.94 -37.06
C ARG A 30 -55.41 1.07 -37.32
N ILE A 31 -55.37 -0.19 -36.91
CA ILE A 31 -56.54 -1.06 -36.76
C ILE A 31 -56.59 -1.48 -35.29
N GLU A 32 -57.57 -0.96 -34.57
CA GLU A 32 -57.83 -1.31 -33.17
C GLU A 32 -58.73 -2.54 -33.16
N VAL A 33 -58.14 -3.72 -32.93
CA VAL A 33 -58.89 -4.97 -32.77
C VAL A 33 -58.96 -5.28 -31.27
N THR A 34 -60.08 -4.96 -30.65
CA THR A 34 -60.36 -5.37 -29.27
C THR A 34 -60.69 -6.86 -29.27
N ARG A 35 -59.80 -7.71 -28.72
CA ARG A 35 -60.12 -9.11 -28.39
C ARG A 35 -60.20 -9.26 -26.88
N GLN A 36 -61.34 -9.78 -26.41
CA GLN A 36 -61.53 -10.16 -25.02
C GLN A 36 -60.51 -11.25 -24.65
N TYR A 37 -59.73 -11.00 -23.61
CA TYR A 37 -58.76 -11.94 -23.07
C TYR A 37 -59.50 -13.04 -22.30
N VAL A 38 -59.38 -14.28 -22.77
CA VAL A 38 -59.75 -15.50 -22.03
C VAL A 38 -58.44 -16.19 -21.66
N PRO A 39 -58.06 -16.26 -20.38
CA PRO A 39 -56.85 -16.95 -19.97
C PRO A 39 -57.07 -18.47 -20.02
N GLU A 40 -56.44 -19.16 -20.95
CA GLU A 40 -56.22 -20.60 -20.86
C GLU A 40 -54.82 -20.86 -20.30
N LEU A 41 -54.76 -21.59 -19.18
CA LEU A 41 -53.53 -21.97 -18.50
C LEU A 41 -52.92 -23.18 -19.25
N GLY A 42 -51.78 -22.99 -19.93
CA GLY A 42 -51.08 -24.09 -20.60
C GLY A 42 -50.52 -25.10 -19.59
N GLU A 43 -50.72 -26.40 -19.84
CA GLU A 43 -50.17 -27.47 -19.01
C GLU A 43 -48.63 -27.53 -19.09
N ALA A 44 -47.99 -27.72 -17.93
CA ALA A 44 -46.54 -27.77 -17.82
C ALA A 44 -45.97 -29.07 -18.41
N GLN A 45 -45.21 -28.97 -19.50
CA GLN A 45 -44.41 -30.09 -20.00
C GLN A 45 -43.14 -30.24 -19.18
N LYS A 46 -43.00 -31.40 -18.52
CA LYS A 46 -41.78 -31.80 -17.83
C LYS A 46 -40.74 -32.26 -18.87
N LEU A 47 -39.65 -31.51 -18.99
CA LEU A 47 -38.51 -31.90 -19.83
C LEU A 47 -37.80 -33.12 -19.21
N ASP A 48 -37.74 -34.22 -19.96
CA ASP A 48 -37.10 -35.46 -19.55
C ASP A 48 -35.65 -35.47 -20.05
N PHE A 49 -34.71 -35.04 -19.20
CA PHE A 49 -33.28 -35.10 -19.49
C PHE A 49 -32.68 -36.36 -18.87
N PRO A 50 -32.13 -37.30 -19.65
CA PRO A 50 -31.40 -38.42 -19.08
C PRO A 50 -30.12 -37.92 -18.38
N PRO A 51 -29.84 -38.34 -17.14
CA PRO A 51 -28.66 -37.90 -16.43
C PRO A 51 -27.39 -38.43 -17.12
N ARG A 52 -26.60 -37.54 -17.71
CA ARG A 52 -25.22 -37.83 -18.09
C ARG A 52 -24.35 -37.74 -16.84
N MET A 53 -23.91 -38.89 -16.32
CA MET A 53 -22.81 -38.93 -15.36
C MET A 53 -21.49 -38.66 -16.11
N ALA A 54 -21.13 -37.39 -16.21
CA ALA A 54 -19.76 -36.98 -16.46
C ALA A 54 -19.10 -36.77 -15.09
N ASP A 55 -18.08 -37.58 -14.81
CA ASP A 55 -17.22 -37.46 -13.64
C ASP A 55 -16.45 -36.13 -13.74
N THR A 56 -17.01 -35.07 -13.16
CA THR A 56 -16.31 -33.79 -12.98
C THR A 56 -15.48 -33.90 -11.71
N VAL A 57 -14.23 -34.34 -11.86
CA VAL A 57 -13.18 -33.98 -10.90
C VAL A 57 -13.10 -32.45 -10.90
N THR A 58 -13.79 -31.80 -9.97
CA THR A 58 -13.54 -30.41 -9.62
C THR A 58 -12.13 -30.32 -9.05
N LEU A 59 -11.16 -30.02 -9.91
CA LEU A 59 -9.89 -29.44 -9.48
C LEU A 59 -10.23 -28.13 -8.77
N LYS A 60 -10.31 -28.18 -7.44
CA LYS A 60 -10.35 -26.97 -6.62
C LYS A 60 -9.04 -26.23 -6.87
N PRO A 61 -9.03 -25.00 -7.41
CA PRO A 61 -7.85 -24.17 -7.33
C PRO A 61 -7.57 -23.90 -5.85
N ASP A 62 -6.38 -24.29 -5.38
CA ASP A 62 -5.91 -23.97 -4.03
C ASP A 62 -5.49 -22.50 -4.05
N ILE A 63 -6.45 -21.59 -3.85
CA ILE A 63 -6.18 -20.15 -3.81
C ILE A 63 -5.51 -19.84 -2.47
N SER A 64 -4.18 -19.82 -2.49
CA SER A 64 -3.36 -19.28 -1.41
C SER A 64 -3.47 -17.76 -1.41
N TYR A 65 -4.24 -17.19 -0.48
CA TYR A 65 -4.16 -15.76 -0.16
C TYR A 65 -3.36 -15.58 1.13
N ALA A 66 -2.32 -14.76 1.06
CA ALA A 66 -1.60 -14.29 2.25
C ALA A 66 -2.27 -12.99 2.71
N ILE A 67 -2.81 -12.96 3.94
CA ILE A 67 -3.13 -11.69 4.60
C ILE A 67 -1.83 -11.21 5.23
N THR A 68 -1.10 -10.37 4.50
CA THR A 68 -0.05 -9.54 5.09
C THR A 68 -0.75 -8.37 5.78
N PRO A 69 -0.66 -8.22 7.12
CA PRO A 69 -1.11 -6.98 7.76
C PRO A 69 -0.34 -5.84 7.11
N THR A 70 -1.09 -4.95 6.43
CA THR A 70 -0.52 -3.83 5.70
C THR A 70 -0.54 -2.63 6.64
N PRO A 71 0.61 -2.05 7.04
CA PRO A 71 0.59 -0.75 7.68
C PRO A 71 -0.01 0.27 6.71
N TRP A 72 -0.74 1.24 7.26
CA TRP A 72 -1.42 2.32 6.54
C TRP A 72 -0.64 2.87 5.35
N LYS A 73 -1.03 2.44 4.15
CA LYS A 73 -0.93 3.22 2.92
C LYS A 73 -2.35 3.58 2.54
N SER A 74 -2.65 4.88 2.49
CA SER A 74 -3.98 5.35 2.13
C SER A 74 -4.27 5.04 0.66
N VAL A 75 -5.52 4.62 0.41
CA VAL A 75 -6.19 4.40 -0.88
C VAL A 75 -5.94 3.00 -1.45
N PHE A 76 -6.88 2.50 -2.27
CA PHE A 76 -6.51 1.62 -3.38
C PHE A 76 -5.28 2.25 -4.02
N ASP A 77 -4.08 1.76 -3.68
CA ASP A 77 -2.98 1.82 -4.62
C ASP A 77 -3.61 1.14 -5.84
N THR A 78 -4.07 1.93 -6.82
CA THR A 78 -4.17 1.42 -8.19
C THR A 78 -2.85 0.74 -8.32
N GLU A 79 -2.81 -0.60 -8.43
CA GLU A 79 -1.54 -1.28 -8.60
C GLU A 79 -0.84 -0.45 -9.66
N PRO A 80 0.24 0.28 -9.32
CA PRO A 80 1.12 0.72 -10.37
C PRO A 80 1.35 -0.59 -11.09
N ILE A 81 1.26 -0.63 -12.41
CA ILE A 81 2.07 -1.64 -13.06
C ILE A 81 3.47 -1.17 -12.69
N ALA A 82 3.95 -1.64 -11.53
CA ALA A 82 5.33 -1.60 -11.17
C ALA A 82 5.96 -2.22 -12.40
N PRO A 83 6.78 -1.47 -13.15
CA PRO A 83 7.44 -1.90 -14.38
C PRO A 83 7.83 -3.37 -14.34
N VAL A 84 6.94 -4.34 -14.65
CA VAL A 84 6.95 -5.71 -14.07
C VAL A 84 8.06 -5.84 -13.03
N ALA A 85 7.86 -5.24 -11.84
CA ALA A 85 8.76 -5.49 -10.73
C ALA A 85 8.36 -6.89 -10.25
N ILE A 86 8.99 -7.89 -10.86
CA ILE A 86 8.76 -9.30 -10.59
C ILE A 86 8.88 -9.48 -9.07
N SER A 87 7.84 -10.00 -8.43
CA SER A 87 7.86 -10.20 -6.99
C SER A 87 9.06 -11.08 -6.62
N THR A 88 9.76 -10.77 -5.53
CA THR A 88 10.86 -11.61 -5.02
C THR A 88 10.40 -13.04 -4.68
N ALA A 89 9.08 -13.28 -4.62
CA ALA A 89 8.46 -14.59 -4.43
C ALA A 89 8.41 -15.44 -5.71
N GLU A 90 8.16 -14.86 -6.89
CA GLU A 90 8.17 -15.60 -8.18
C GLU A 90 9.58 -16.08 -8.58
N TYR A 91 10.61 -15.42 -8.05
CA TYR A 91 12.00 -15.72 -8.35
C TYR A 91 12.53 -17.00 -7.67
N ARG A 92 11.86 -17.47 -6.63
CA ARG A 92 12.33 -18.55 -5.75
C ARG A 92 12.27 -19.95 -6.36
N HIS A 93 11.82 -20.10 -7.61
CA HIS A 93 11.70 -21.40 -8.27
C HIS A 93 12.33 -21.51 -9.68
N GLN A 94 12.68 -20.41 -10.36
CA GLN A 94 13.07 -20.46 -11.77
C GLN A 94 14.44 -19.83 -12.11
N ARG A 95 15.52 -20.16 -11.38
CA ARG A 95 16.93 -19.76 -11.69
C ARG A 95 17.12 -18.48 -12.54
N PRO A 96 16.52 -17.33 -12.21
CA PRO A 96 16.47 -16.27 -13.20
C PRO A 96 17.77 -15.47 -13.16
N PHE A 97 18.07 -14.79 -14.25
CA PHE A 97 18.90 -13.60 -14.27
C PHE A 97 18.02 -12.45 -14.74
N TYR A 98 17.90 -11.40 -13.92
CA TYR A 98 17.07 -10.25 -14.24
C TYR A 98 17.88 -8.96 -14.16
N LEU A 99 17.74 -8.13 -15.19
CA LEU A 99 18.35 -6.82 -15.27
C LEU A 99 17.36 -5.81 -15.87
N MET A 100 17.02 -4.77 -15.11
CA MET A 100 16.42 -3.54 -15.59
C MET A 100 17.48 -2.45 -15.60
N LEU A 101 17.57 -1.71 -16.71
CA LEU A 101 18.34 -0.48 -16.80
C LEU A 101 17.45 0.61 -17.41
N GLY A 102 17.38 1.76 -16.76
CA GLY A 102 16.59 2.90 -17.22
C GLY A 102 17.30 4.23 -17.02
N GLY A 103 17.07 5.15 -17.95
CA GLY A 103 17.53 6.53 -17.90
C GLY A 103 16.39 7.48 -18.25
N GLY A 104 16.40 8.68 -17.70
CA GLY A 104 15.26 9.57 -17.85
C GLY A 104 15.56 11.06 -17.75
N TYR A 105 14.54 11.84 -18.08
CA TYR A 105 14.52 13.29 -17.95
C TYR A 105 13.62 13.71 -16.77
N PRO A 106 13.99 14.75 -16.01
CA PRO A 106 15.32 15.35 -15.97
C PRO A 106 16.28 14.46 -15.17
N ALA A 107 17.41 14.09 -15.77
CA ALA A 107 18.52 13.34 -15.16
C ALA A 107 18.06 12.31 -14.12
N GLN A 108 17.34 11.28 -14.56
CA GLN A 108 16.97 10.14 -13.74
C GLN A 108 17.74 8.89 -14.17
N SER A 109 18.00 7.97 -13.26
CA SER A 109 18.39 6.61 -13.62
C SER A 109 17.80 5.57 -12.70
N ARG A 110 17.74 4.35 -13.23
CA ARG A 110 17.26 3.16 -12.53
C ARG A 110 18.08 1.94 -12.91
N LEU A 111 18.37 1.12 -11.92
CA LEU A 111 18.90 -0.23 -12.10
C LEU A 111 18.23 -1.17 -11.11
N ASP A 112 17.69 -2.28 -11.62
CA ASP A 112 17.28 -3.41 -10.80
C ASP A 112 17.99 -4.65 -11.32
N PHE A 113 18.77 -5.29 -10.47
CA PHE A 113 19.58 -6.44 -10.80
C PHE A 113 19.29 -7.57 -9.81
N TYR A 114 19.00 -8.75 -10.33
CA TYR A 114 18.82 -9.96 -9.54
C TYR A 114 19.51 -11.12 -10.25
N ALA A 115 20.28 -11.91 -9.51
CA ALA A 115 20.90 -13.13 -10.01
C ALA A 115 20.75 -14.27 -9.00
N ALA A 116 20.10 -15.35 -9.41
CA ALA A 116 20.06 -16.60 -8.64
C ALA A 116 21.32 -17.44 -8.89
N PHE A 117 21.85 -18.05 -7.83
CA PHE A 117 22.92 -19.03 -7.92
C PHE A 117 22.38 -20.41 -8.34
N SER A 118 23.20 -21.15 -9.09
CA SER A 118 22.89 -22.54 -9.44
C SER A 118 22.92 -23.43 -8.20
N THR A 119 21.74 -23.73 -7.68
CA THR A 119 21.52 -24.49 -6.46
C THR A 119 20.59 -25.70 -6.72
N PRO A 120 20.59 -26.71 -5.82
CA PRO A 120 19.58 -27.79 -5.80
C PRO A 120 18.16 -27.23 -5.72
N ARG A 121 17.14 -28.03 -6.08
CA ARG A 121 15.74 -27.56 -6.12
C ARG A 121 15.18 -27.13 -4.76
N ASP A 122 15.70 -27.68 -3.66
CA ASP A 122 15.30 -27.35 -2.30
C ASP A 122 16.07 -26.16 -1.72
N ILE A 123 17.08 -25.64 -2.42
CA ILE A 123 17.92 -24.53 -1.96
C ILE A 123 17.72 -23.35 -2.90
N ARG A 124 17.63 -22.16 -2.31
CA ARG A 124 17.49 -20.89 -3.00
C ARG A 124 18.58 -19.98 -2.53
N ALA A 125 19.38 -19.42 -3.42
CA ALA A 125 20.37 -18.42 -3.03
C ALA A 125 20.62 -17.48 -4.19
N GLY A 126 20.92 -16.22 -3.88
CA GLY A 126 21.21 -15.23 -4.91
C GLY A 126 21.61 -13.90 -4.34
N VAL A 127 21.88 -12.97 -5.25
CA VAL A 127 22.24 -11.59 -4.97
C VAL A 127 21.33 -10.65 -5.73
N TYR A 128 21.19 -9.45 -5.20
CA TYR A 128 20.46 -8.38 -5.86
C TYR A 128 21.09 -7.02 -5.60
N ALA A 129 20.88 -6.11 -6.54
CA ALA A 129 21.26 -4.72 -6.42
C ALA A 129 20.16 -3.85 -7.02
N ASN A 130 19.79 -2.79 -6.31
CA ASN A 130 18.78 -1.83 -6.74
C ASN A 130 19.34 -0.42 -6.65
N HIS A 131 19.04 0.40 -7.64
CA HIS A 131 19.39 1.81 -7.70
C HIS A 131 18.24 2.59 -8.31
N VAL A 132 17.82 3.64 -7.62
CA VAL A 132 16.97 4.69 -8.18
C VAL A 132 17.65 6.01 -7.88
N GLY A 133 17.74 6.88 -8.89
CA GLY A 133 18.40 8.16 -8.76
C GLY A 133 17.74 9.26 -9.57
N GLN A 134 17.80 10.46 -9.02
CA GLN A 134 17.46 11.73 -9.65
C GLN A 134 18.58 12.70 -9.35
N TRP A 135 19.04 13.44 -10.36
CA TRP A 135 20.11 14.44 -10.26
C TRP A 135 19.71 15.79 -10.84
N ALA A 136 18.39 16.01 -10.95
CA ALA A 136 17.84 17.25 -11.45
C ALA A 136 17.93 18.38 -10.41
N LYS A 137 17.95 19.61 -10.92
CA LYS A 137 17.71 20.80 -10.09
C LYS A 137 16.21 21.08 -10.05
N LEU A 138 15.70 21.40 -8.87
CA LEU A 138 14.31 21.81 -8.68
C LEU A 138 14.23 23.22 -8.15
N GLU A 139 13.13 23.89 -8.49
CA GLU A 139 12.85 25.23 -8.04
C GLU A 139 12.23 25.18 -6.63
N ASN A 140 12.89 25.84 -5.66
CA ASN A 140 12.43 25.95 -4.29
C ASN A 140 11.31 27.01 -4.14
N GLU A 141 10.75 27.18 -2.94
CA GLU A 141 9.60 28.08 -2.72
C GLU A 141 9.92 29.54 -3.07
N ARG A 142 11.21 29.91 -3.08
CA ARG A 142 11.73 31.25 -3.39
C ARG A 142 12.01 31.47 -4.89
N GLY A 143 11.78 30.47 -5.74
CA GLY A 143 12.03 30.58 -7.19
C GLY A 143 13.49 30.28 -7.59
N THR A 144 14.32 29.79 -6.67
CA THR A 144 15.72 29.46 -6.94
C THR A 144 15.85 27.99 -7.33
N LYS A 145 16.57 27.71 -8.41
CA LYS A 145 16.89 26.33 -8.84
C LYS A 145 18.05 25.77 -8.04
N GLU A 146 17.76 24.85 -7.13
CA GLU A 146 18.72 24.17 -6.28
C GLU A 146 18.88 22.71 -6.70
N PRO A 147 20.05 22.08 -6.52
CA PRO A 147 20.19 20.63 -6.67
C PRO A 147 19.18 19.92 -5.78
N ALA A 148 18.38 19.04 -6.37
CA ALA A 148 17.41 18.21 -5.66
C ALA A 148 17.73 16.74 -5.98
N SER A 149 19.00 16.40 -5.77
CA SER A 149 19.48 15.06 -6.02
C SER A 149 18.94 14.14 -4.93
N TRP A 150 18.39 13.00 -5.33
CA TRP A 150 18.10 11.92 -4.40
C TRP A 150 18.44 10.58 -5.02
N THR A 151 18.98 9.68 -4.20
CA THR A 151 19.29 8.32 -4.62
C THR A 151 18.91 7.34 -3.53
N GLU A 152 18.38 6.20 -3.93
CA GLU A 152 18.21 5.02 -3.10
C GLU A 152 19.00 3.88 -3.70
N ASN A 153 19.96 3.36 -2.94
CA ASN A 153 20.81 2.27 -3.36
C ASN A 153 20.66 1.10 -2.38
N GLY A 154 20.64 -0.11 -2.91
CA GLY A 154 20.64 -1.33 -2.12
C GLY A 154 21.45 -2.41 -2.80
N VAL A 155 22.19 -3.18 -2.01
CA VAL A 155 22.78 -4.44 -2.41
C VAL A 155 22.47 -5.46 -1.34
N GLY A 156 22.13 -6.67 -1.73
CA GLY A 156 21.83 -7.72 -0.77
C GLY A 156 22.03 -9.10 -1.33
N LEU A 157 21.93 -10.05 -0.43
CA LEU A 157 22.00 -11.47 -0.72
C LEU A 157 20.94 -12.18 0.10
N TYR A 158 20.38 -13.22 -0.49
CA TYR A 158 19.40 -14.07 0.16
C TYR A 158 19.83 -15.52 0.05
N ALA A 159 19.45 -16.31 1.04
CA ALA A 159 19.63 -17.75 1.05
C ALA A 159 18.42 -18.39 1.74
N GLY A 160 18.00 -19.55 1.27
CA GLY A 160 16.91 -20.28 1.89
C GLY A 160 16.91 -21.74 1.50
N ARG A 161 16.23 -22.54 2.31
CA ARG A 161 16.07 -23.97 2.08
C ARG A 161 14.66 -24.42 2.44
N ASP A 162 14.04 -25.13 1.51
CA ASP A 162 12.71 -25.70 1.67
C ASP A 162 12.82 -27.13 2.24
N PHE A 163 12.06 -27.39 3.31
CA PHE A 163 11.95 -28.66 4.02
C PHE A 163 10.51 -29.17 3.92
N GLY A 164 10.07 -29.49 2.70
CA GLY A 164 8.69 -29.88 2.44
C GLY A 164 7.73 -28.70 2.62
N THR A 165 6.98 -28.67 3.72
CA THR A 165 6.01 -27.59 4.00
C THR A 165 6.59 -26.40 4.76
N ARG A 166 7.86 -26.51 5.16
CA ARG A 166 8.58 -25.50 5.95
C ARG A 166 9.68 -24.89 5.12
N SER A 167 10.06 -23.66 5.41
CA SER A 167 11.25 -23.05 4.84
C SER A 167 12.13 -22.42 5.91
N LEU A 168 13.42 -22.41 5.67
CA LEU A 168 14.38 -21.53 6.32
C LEU A 168 14.73 -20.45 5.30
N ASP A 169 14.60 -19.18 5.65
CA ASP A 169 14.86 -18.04 4.77
C ASP A 169 15.72 -17.02 5.51
N PHE A 170 16.79 -16.62 4.86
CA PHE A 170 17.75 -15.61 5.30
C PHE A 170 17.88 -14.53 4.23
N ASP A 171 17.90 -13.27 4.65
CA ASP A 171 18.12 -12.12 3.79
C ASP A 171 18.99 -11.10 4.53
N ILE A 172 20.00 -10.56 3.86
CA ILE A 172 20.77 -9.42 4.35
C ILE A 172 20.94 -8.40 3.24
N ARG A 173 20.66 -7.14 3.59
CA ARG A 173 20.70 -5.99 2.69
C ARG A 173 21.52 -4.88 3.30
N TYR A 174 22.46 -4.35 2.53
CA TYR A 174 23.05 -3.05 2.75
C TYR A 174 22.39 -2.03 1.82
N GLY A 175 22.16 -0.83 2.31
CA GLY A 175 21.68 0.27 1.50
C GLY A 175 22.38 1.58 1.82
N TYR A 176 22.43 2.43 0.81
CA TYR A 176 22.94 3.78 0.92
C TYR A 176 21.97 4.71 0.24
N ASN A 177 21.41 5.65 0.98
CA ASN A 177 20.55 6.67 0.41
C ASN A 177 21.23 8.04 0.54
N TYR A 178 20.89 8.94 -0.37
CA TYR A 178 21.40 10.31 -0.40
C TYR A 178 20.27 11.24 -0.83
N TYR A 179 20.06 12.34 -0.14
CA TYR A 179 19.03 13.35 -0.40
C TYR A 179 19.63 14.73 -0.18
N THR A 180 19.52 15.58 -1.18
CA THR A 180 19.85 17.00 -1.03
C THR A 180 18.70 17.72 -0.34
N THR A 181 19.01 18.48 0.70
CA THR A 181 18.05 19.40 1.31
C THR A 181 17.78 20.60 0.40
N MET A 182 16.59 21.17 0.50
CA MET A 182 16.18 22.34 -0.30
C MET A 182 15.81 23.51 0.61
N ASP A 183 15.74 24.71 0.03
CA ASP A 183 15.30 25.94 0.70
C ASP A 183 16.31 26.48 1.73
N LYS A 184 17.59 26.32 1.40
CA LYS A 184 18.75 26.57 2.26
C LYS A 184 18.79 28.04 2.72
N VAL A 185 18.87 28.29 4.03
CA VAL A 185 18.97 29.65 4.61
C VAL A 185 20.38 29.86 5.13
N TRP A 186 21.11 30.81 4.55
CA TRP A 186 22.42 31.18 5.06
C TRP A 186 22.27 31.90 6.41
N THR A 187 22.55 31.19 7.51
CA THR A 187 22.48 31.70 8.89
C THR A 187 23.84 32.10 9.45
N GLY A 188 24.92 32.09 8.64
CA GLY A 188 26.28 32.44 9.07
C GLY A 188 26.99 31.37 9.91
N TYR A 189 26.31 30.28 10.26
CA TYR A 189 26.89 29.08 10.87
C TYR A 189 26.35 27.83 10.16
N MET A 190 27.28 27.04 9.63
CA MET A 190 27.12 25.76 8.93
C MET A 190 26.46 25.81 7.54
N GLU A 191 27.18 25.21 6.58
CA GLU A 191 26.67 24.87 5.25
C GLU A 191 25.49 23.89 5.36
N PRO A 192 24.61 23.85 4.36
CA PRO A 192 23.41 23.02 4.42
C PRO A 192 23.73 21.53 4.25
N GLU A 193 23.33 20.74 5.25
CA GLU A 193 23.63 19.32 5.41
C GLU A 193 22.83 18.47 4.42
N ASN A 194 23.53 17.76 3.53
CA ASN A 194 22.88 16.73 2.73
C ASN A 194 22.57 15.53 3.63
N ILE A 195 21.38 14.97 3.51
CA ILE A 195 20.98 13.79 4.26
C ILE A 195 21.46 12.58 3.46
N TYR A 196 22.49 11.90 3.94
CA TYR A 196 22.82 10.55 3.49
C TYR A 196 22.49 9.59 4.61
N TYR A 197 22.42 8.29 4.33
CA TYR A 197 22.34 7.29 5.39
C TYR A 197 22.67 5.91 4.90
N HIS A 198 23.33 5.16 5.77
CA HIS A 198 23.59 3.74 5.63
C HIS A 198 22.49 2.97 6.34
N LYS A 199 22.06 1.87 5.71
CA LYS A 199 21.14 0.91 6.32
C LYS A 199 21.67 -0.50 6.15
N VAL A 200 21.67 -1.27 7.23
CA VAL A 200 21.90 -2.71 7.20
C VAL A 200 20.62 -3.35 7.71
N GLN A 201 20.06 -4.29 6.97
CA GLN A 201 18.87 -5.04 7.36
C GLN A 201 19.19 -6.51 7.25
N THR A 202 18.78 -7.29 8.24
CA THR A 202 18.94 -8.74 8.26
C THR A 202 17.65 -9.38 8.73
N SER A 203 17.30 -10.52 8.15
CA SER A 203 16.17 -11.32 8.59
C SER A 203 16.49 -12.81 8.48
N LEU A 204 15.99 -13.58 9.43
CA LEU A 204 16.04 -15.03 9.44
C LEU A 204 14.67 -15.54 9.88
N THR A 205 14.01 -16.32 9.03
CA THR A 205 12.69 -16.90 9.29
C THR A 205 12.74 -18.40 9.10
N PHE A 206 12.13 -19.15 10.01
CA PHE A 206 12.00 -20.60 9.93
C PHE A 206 10.59 -21.05 10.28
N GLY A 207 9.95 -21.85 9.43
CA GLY A 207 8.72 -22.54 9.79
C GLY A 207 7.75 -22.74 8.64
N ASP A 208 6.51 -23.03 8.99
CA ASP A 208 5.40 -23.25 8.05
C ASP A 208 4.85 -21.93 7.48
N ALA A 209 4.23 -22.00 6.30
CA ALA A 209 3.60 -20.84 5.64
C ALA A 209 2.22 -20.44 6.24
N PHE A 210 1.69 -21.20 7.20
CA PHE A 210 0.36 -21.01 7.83
C PHE A 210 -0.83 -21.01 6.84
N THR A 211 -0.64 -21.56 5.63
CA THR A 211 -1.70 -21.70 4.61
C THR A 211 -2.72 -22.77 4.99
N ASP A 212 -2.27 -23.85 5.62
CA ASP A 212 -3.11 -24.96 6.08
C ASP A 212 -3.03 -25.12 7.60
N LEU A 213 -4.05 -24.63 8.30
CA LEU A 213 -4.21 -24.75 9.76
C LEU A 213 -4.82 -26.09 10.21
N SER A 214 -4.98 -27.07 9.32
CA SER A 214 -5.49 -28.41 9.67
C SER A 214 -4.51 -29.21 10.53
N ARG A 215 -3.22 -28.86 10.47
CA ARG A 215 -2.12 -29.43 11.24
C ARG A 215 -1.54 -28.41 12.23
N PHE A 216 -0.67 -28.88 13.12
CA PHE A 216 0.15 -28.00 13.93
C PHE A 216 1.20 -27.31 13.05
N ASN A 217 1.19 -25.99 13.07
CA ASN A 217 2.13 -25.12 12.37
C ASN A 217 2.88 -24.28 13.39
N TYR A 218 4.13 -23.98 13.08
CA TYR A 218 4.93 -23.04 13.84
C TYR A 218 5.80 -22.23 12.90
N ARG A 219 6.09 -20.98 13.27
CA ARG A 219 7.00 -20.12 12.53
C ARG A 219 7.70 -19.18 13.49
N PHE A 220 9.01 -19.10 13.35
CA PHE A 220 9.87 -18.23 14.11
C PHE A 220 10.55 -17.26 13.15
N GLY A 221 10.80 -16.05 13.60
CA GLY A 221 11.65 -15.14 12.86
C GLY A 221 12.36 -14.18 13.78
N ILE A 222 13.53 -13.76 13.33
CA ILE A 222 14.28 -12.65 13.90
C ILE A 222 14.62 -11.70 12.76
N ALA A 223 14.53 -10.40 13.01
CA ALA A 223 15.01 -9.40 12.09
C ALA A 223 15.71 -8.29 12.87
N GLY A 224 16.71 -7.69 12.25
CA GLY A 224 17.44 -6.57 12.80
C GLY A 224 17.72 -5.55 11.72
N SER A 225 17.80 -4.28 12.11
CA SER A 225 18.28 -3.22 11.24
C SER A 225 19.20 -2.28 12.00
N LEU A 226 20.24 -1.80 11.32
CA LEU A 226 21.04 -0.67 11.73
C LEU A 226 20.82 0.45 10.71
N TRP A 227 20.69 1.68 11.19
CA TRP A 227 20.47 2.84 10.35
C TRP A 227 21.27 4.04 10.88
N GLY A 228 21.96 4.78 10.00
CA GLY A 228 22.71 5.98 10.41
C GLY A 228 23.75 6.50 9.41
N THR A 229 24.26 7.72 9.63
CA THR A 229 25.54 8.19 9.03
C THR A 229 26.65 8.31 10.07
N VAL A 230 26.32 8.92 11.21
CA VAL A 230 27.22 9.18 12.33
C VAL A 230 26.71 8.50 13.61
N VAL A 231 25.39 8.31 13.72
CA VAL A 231 24.65 7.78 14.88
C VAL A 231 24.04 6.42 14.54
N GLU A 232 24.17 5.42 15.43
CA GLU A 232 23.63 4.08 15.18
C GLU A 232 22.21 3.95 15.76
N ASN A 233 21.21 3.77 14.89
CA ASN A 233 19.83 3.47 15.30
C ASN A 233 19.53 1.99 15.08
N PRO A 234 19.81 1.12 16.07
CA PRO A 234 19.44 -0.27 15.96
C PRO A 234 17.94 -0.44 16.14
N ALA A 235 17.38 -1.38 15.41
CA ALA A 235 16.08 -1.95 15.68
C ALA A 235 16.17 -3.47 15.60
N ALA A 236 15.42 -4.15 16.45
CA ALA A 236 15.38 -5.59 16.52
C ALA A 236 13.94 -6.06 16.68
N SER A 237 13.60 -7.14 16.00
CA SER A 237 12.32 -7.82 16.17
C SER A 237 12.52 -9.32 16.21
N ALA A 238 11.64 -9.99 16.95
CA ALA A 238 11.55 -11.43 16.99
C ALA A 238 10.09 -11.84 17.09
N PHE A 239 9.72 -12.95 16.48
CA PHE A 239 8.38 -13.49 16.61
C PHE A 239 8.38 -15.02 16.64
N ALA A 240 7.33 -15.55 17.25
CA ALA A 240 7.00 -16.97 17.33
C ALA A 240 5.49 -17.13 17.17
N ASP A 241 5.08 -17.68 16.04
CA ASP A 241 3.70 -18.03 15.73
C ASP A 241 3.49 -19.53 15.92
N PHE A 242 2.37 -19.89 16.54
CA PHE A 242 1.89 -21.26 16.67
C PHE A 242 0.45 -21.35 16.20
N GLY A 243 0.11 -22.33 15.38
CA GLY A 243 -1.24 -22.50 14.85
C GLY A 243 -1.66 -23.96 14.89
N TRP A 244 -2.88 -24.24 15.31
CA TRP A 244 -3.43 -25.59 15.28
C TRP A 244 -4.93 -25.60 15.07
N LYS A 245 -5.41 -26.73 14.56
CA LYS A 245 -6.84 -26.97 14.36
C LYS A 245 -7.57 -27.01 15.70
N ALA A 246 -8.70 -26.32 15.78
CA ALA A 246 -9.56 -26.26 16.94
C ALA A 246 -11.02 -26.51 16.52
N GLY A 247 -11.44 -27.77 16.55
CA GLY A 247 -12.74 -28.23 16.09
C GLY A 247 -12.78 -28.57 14.59
N ARG A 248 -13.98 -28.70 14.02
CA ARG A 248 -14.16 -29.11 12.60
C ARG A 248 -13.81 -28.01 11.60
N ARG A 249 -14.11 -26.75 11.95
CA ARG A 249 -14.05 -25.57 11.05
C ARG A 249 -13.26 -24.40 11.65
N GLY A 250 -12.61 -24.62 12.79
CA GLY A 250 -11.87 -23.60 13.53
C GLY A 250 -10.39 -23.94 13.67
N ALA A 251 -9.61 -22.90 13.95
CA ALA A 251 -8.19 -22.98 14.27
C ALA A 251 -7.87 -21.93 15.34
N VAL A 252 -6.90 -22.24 16.20
CA VAL A 252 -6.30 -21.28 17.12
C VAL A 252 -4.93 -20.92 16.57
N VAL A 253 -4.61 -19.63 16.62
CA VAL A 253 -3.28 -19.08 16.34
C VAL A 253 -2.86 -18.27 17.56
N VAL A 254 -1.65 -18.49 18.03
CA VAL A 254 -1.04 -17.71 19.10
C VAL A 254 0.27 -17.17 18.57
N GLY A 255 0.35 -15.85 18.45
CA GLY A 255 1.59 -15.14 18.11
C GLY A 255 2.21 -14.54 19.36
N ALA A 256 3.51 -14.70 19.53
CA ALA A 256 4.31 -13.90 20.46
C ALA A 256 5.31 -13.08 19.65
N SER A 257 5.49 -11.81 19.96
CA SER A 257 6.49 -10.97 19.30
C SER A 257 7.20 -10.04 20.27
N PHE A 258 8.38 -9.63 19.88
CA PHE A 258 9.16 -8.56 20.49
C PHE A 258 9.57 -7.61 19.36
N GLU A 259 9.48 -6.32 19.62
CA GLU A 259 10.00 -5.29 18.73
C GLU A 259 10.63 -4.19 19.59
N GLY A 260 11.81 -3.73 19.20
CA GLY A 260 12.51 -2.63 19.85
C GLY A 260 13.23 -1.76 18.85
N ALA A 261 13.26 -0.47 19.13
CA ALA A 261 14.02 0.53 18.41
C ALA A 261 14.75 1.41 19.41
N TRP A 262 16.01 1.72 19.16
CA TRP A 262 16.85 2.55 20.03
C TRP A 262 17.52 3.65 19.24
N ASN A 263 17.89 4.73 19.93
CA ASN A 263 18.76 5.78 19.42
C ASN A 263 20.00 5.96 20.32
N ASP A 264 20.96 6.76 19.85
CA ASP A 264 22.27 7.01 20.48
C ASP A 264 22.22 7.62 21.90
N TRP A 265 21.06 8.08 22.37
CA TRP A 265 20.92 8.64 23.72
C TRP A 265 20.46 7.61 24.76
N ASP A 266 20.64 6.31 24.46
CA ASP A 266 20.13 5.18 25.25
C ASP A 266 18.60 5.28 25.48
N THR A 267 17.90 5.94 24.57
CA THR A 267 16.44 6.02 24.59
C THR A 267 15.93 5.01 23.58
N GLY A 268 15.09 4.09 24.03
CA GLY A 268 14.56 3.06 23.17
C GLY A 268 13.14 2.69 23.56
N ASP A 269 12.31 2.58 22.54
CA ASP A 269 10.93 2.15 22.64
C ASP A 269 10.89 0.68 22.23
N TRP A 270 10.34 -0.15 23.10
CA TRP A 270 10.18 -1.57 22.82
C TRP A 270 8.88 -2.10 23.41
N TYR A 271 8.37 -3.15 22.79
CA TYR A 271 7.22 -3.90 23.30
C TYR A 271 7.43 -5.40 23.13
N ALA A 272 6.83 -6.17 24.04
CA ALA A 272 6.57 -7.58 23.88
C ALA A 272 5.05 -7.77 23.73
N ALA A 273 4.63 -8.53 22.73
CA ALA A 273 3.23 -8.80 22.45
C ALA A 273 2.89 -10.28 22.53
N LEU A 274 1.69 -10.58 23.03
CA LEU A 274 1.06 -11.89 22.96
C LEU A 274 -0.32 -11.75 22.33
N VAL A 275 -0.57 -12.51 21.26
CA VAL A 275 -1.75 -12.38 20.41
C VAL A 275 -2.41 -13.75 20.24
N PRO A 276 -3.24 -14.20 21.19
CA PRO A 276 -4.16 -15.31 20.97
C PRO A 276 -5.29 -14.90 20.02
N GLU A 277 -5.54 -15.73 19.01
CA GLU A 277 -6.55 -15.52 17.98
C GLU A 277 -7.27 -16.84 17.66
N TYR A 278 -8.60 -16.82 17.70
CA TYR A 278 -9.44 -17.91 17.19
C TYR A 278 -9.95 -17.55 15.80
N ARG A 279 -9.72 -18.44 14.83
CA ARG A 279 -10.18 -18.33 13.45
C ARG A 279 -11.25 -19.38 13.19
N LEU A 280 -12.40 -18.95 12.68
CA LEU A 280 -13.49 -19.80 12.23
C LEU A 280 -13.74 -19.55 10.74
N ARG A 281 -13.69 -20.60 9.93
CA ARG A 281 -13.98 -20.50 8.50
C ARG A 281 -15.00 -21.55 8.09
N THR A 282 -16.07 -21.09 7.46
CA THR A 282 -17.12 -21.91 6.86
C THR A 282 -17.19 -21.61 5.36
N ASP A 283 -18.19 -22.16 4.67
CA ASP A 283 -18.36 -21.93 3.23
C ASP A 283 -18.67 -20.46 2.89
N ARG A 284 -19.31 -19.71 3.80
CA ARG A 284 -19.71 -18.30 3.57
C ARG A 284 -19.25 -17.33 4.65
N LEU A 285 -19.04 -17.81 5.88
CA LEU A 285 -18.58 -16.99 7.01
C LEU A 285 -17.09 -17.19 7.25
N SER A 286 -16.36 -16.08 7.35
CA SER A 286 -15.00 -16.01 7.89
C SER A 286 -14.98 -15.08 9.09
N LEU A 287 -14.54 -15.59 10.23
CA LEU A 287 -14.46 -14.86 11.49
C LEU A 287 -13.08 -15.09 12.11
N HIS A 288 -12.45 -14.03 12.59
CA HIS A 288 -11.32 -14.12 13.50
C HIS A 288 -11.55 -13.22 14.70
N VAL A 289 -11.28 -13.74 15.89
CA VAL A 289 -11.45 -13.05 17.16
C VAL A 289 -10.22 -13.30 17.99
N GLY A 290 -9.53 -12.23 18.36
CA GLY A 290 -8.32 -12.27 19.15
C GLY A 290 -8.18 -11.03 20.02
N VAL A 291 -7.21 -11.09 20.91
CA VAL A 291 -6.84 -10.00 21.81
C VAL A 291 -5.33 -9.86 21.72
N LYS A 292 -4.83 -8.64 21.59
CA LYS A 292 -3.40 -8.33 21.62
C LYS A 292 -3.06 -7.79 23.01
N PHE A 293 -2.21 -8.49 23.72
CA PHE A 293 -1.62 -8.04 24.97
C PHE A 293 -0.25 -7.47 24.66
N TYR A 294 -0.02 -6.20 24.97
CA TYR A 294 1.26 -5.54 24.84
C TYR A 294 1.79 -5.21 26.21
N TYR A 295 3.04 -5.58 26.47
CA TYR A 295 3.84 -5.06 27.57
C TYR A 295 4.96 -4.24 26.97
N ASP A 296 5.05 -2.98 27.34
CA ASP A 296 5.99 -2.07 26.70
C ASP A 296 6.72 -1.19 27.69
N SER A 297 7.73 -0.52 27.14
CA SER A 297 8.48 0.55 27.80
C SER A 297 8.54 1.73 26.84
N PHE A 298 7.39 2.34 26.54
CA PHE A 298 7.35 3.59 25.78
C PHE A 298 7.49 4.78 26.71
N ARG A 299 8.24 5.79 26.27
CA ARG A 299 8.18 7.11 26.92
C ARG A 299 6.91 7.85 26.50
N LEU A 300 5.88 7.83 27.33
CA LEU A 300 4.66 8.62 27.11
C LEU A 300 4.85 10.12 27.39
N SER A 301 5.91 10.51 28.10
CA SER A 301 6.31 11.90 28.38
C SER A 301 7.78 11.96 28.85
N ALA A 302 8.39 13.14 28.86
CA ALA A 302 9.73 13.37 29.45
C ALA A 302 9.83 12.96 30.94
N THR A 303 8.70 12.76 31.61
CA THR A 303 8.59 12.34 33.01
C THR A 303 7.99 10.95 33.22
N ASP A 304 7.52 10.28 32.17
CA ASP A 304 6.97 8.91 32.26
C ASP A 304 7.96 7.92 31.63
N CYS A 305 8.72 7.27 32.51
CA CYS A 305 9.69 6.23 32.17
C CYS A 305 9.20 4.85 32.67
N GLY A 306 7.90 4.68 32.88
CA GLY A 306 7.31 3.42 33.33
C GLY A 306 7.11 2.40 32.20
N SER A 307 6.87 1.14 32.58
CA SER A 307 6.36 0.13 31.66
C SER A 307 4.83 0.11 31.70
N HIS A 308 4.19 -0.02 30.55
CA HIS A 308 2.73 0.01 30.44
C HIS A 308 2.22 -1.30 29.86
N PHE A 309 0.98 -1.64 30.21
CA PHE A 309 0.31 -2.83 29.70
C PHE A 309 -0.94 -2.41 28.93
N PHE A 310 -0.96 -2.68 27.63
CA PHE A 310 -2.09 -2.38 26.76
C PHE A 310 -2.81 -3.65 26.34
N VAL A 311 -4.13 -3.57 26.29
CA VAL A 311 -4.99 -4.64 25.78
C VAL A 311 -5.78 -4.08 24.61
N LEU A 312 -5.54 -4.61 23.42
CA LEU A 312 -6.14 -4.14 22.18
C LEU A 312 -6.95 -5.26 21.50
N PRO A 313 -8.16 -4.97 20.99
CA PRO A 313 -8.96 -5.96 20.30
C PRO A 313 -8.38 -6.27 18.90
N LYS A 314 -8.58 -7.51 18.44
CA LYS A 314 -8.32 -7.93 17.05
C LYS A 314 -9.50 -8.79 16.58
N VAL A 315 -10.47 -8.17 15.94
CA VAL A 315 -11.70 -8.84 15.51
C VAL A 315 -11.93 -8.54 14.04
N GLY A 316 -12.29 -9.55 13.27
CA GLY A 316 -12.76 -9.34 11.90
C GLY A 316 -13.74 -10.40 11.48
N VAL A 317 -14.78 -9.96 10.78
CA VAL A 317 -15.86 -10.80 10.27
C VAL A 317 -16.13 -10.43 8.83
N SER A 318 -16.34 -11.44 7.99
CA SER A 318 -16.84 -11.27 6.63
C SER A 318 -17.82 -12.38 6.31
N TYR A 319 -18.90 -12.05 5.61
CA TYR A 319 -19.93 -13.00 5.23
C TYR A 319 -20.25 -12.88 3.74
N GLU A 320 -20.21 -13.98 3.02
CA GLU A 320 -20.57 -14.07 1.60
C GLU A 320 -22.09 -14.24 1.46
N LEU A 321 -22.82 -13.14 1.25
CA LEU A 321 -24.29 -13.20 1.10
C LEU A 321 -24.67 -13.70 -0.30
N ALA A 322 -23.87 -13.32 -1.31
CA ALA A 322 -24.05 -13.68 -2.70
C ALA A 322 -22.66 -13.76 -3.36
N ASP A 323 -22.59 -14.40 -4.54
CA ASP A 323 -21.35 -14.71 -5.27
C ASP A 323 -20.45 -13.49 -5.54
N ALA A 324 -20.98 -12.26 -5.43
CA ALA A 324 -20.22 -11.02 -5.58
C ALA A 324 -20.50 -9.98 -4.47
N PHE A 325 -21.07 -10.35 -3.31
CA PHE A 325 -21.34 -9.40 -2.22
C PHE A 325 -20.91 -9.94 -0.86
N ILE A 326 -19.79 -9.41 -0.38
CA ILE A 326 -19.11 -9.79 0.85
C ILE A 326 -19.00 -8.57 1.78
N PRO A 327 -20.01 -8.29 2.63
CA PRO A 327 -19.86 -7.37 3.73
C PRO A 327 -18.82 -7.86 4.73
N TYR A 328 -18.12 -6.91 5.31
CA TYR A 328 -17.09 -7.16 6.31
C TYR A 328 -17.06 -6.03 7.34
N ALA A 329 -16.56 -6.38 8.52
CA ALA A 329 -16.20 -5.44 9.57
C ALA A 329 -14.95 -5.93 10.28
N SER A 330 -14.07 -5.01 10.66
CA SER A 330 -12.83 -5.29 11.38
C SER A 330 -12.58 -4.22 12.44
N LEU A 331 -12.12 -4.66 13.60
CA LEU A 331 -11.64 -3.83 14.69
C LEU A 331 -10.23 -4.30 15.03
N ASP A 332 -9.23 -3.48 14.79
CA ASP A 332 -7.83 -3.83 15.06
C ASP A 332 -7.10 -2.69 15.78
N GLY A 333 -6.37 -3.03 16.85
CA GLY A 333 -5.48 -2.12 17.54
C GLY A 333 -4.03 -2.46 17.31
N GLU A 334 -3.17 -1.46 17.21
CA GLU A 334 -1.76 -1.61 16.89
C GLU A 334 -0.91 -0.61 17.67
N ILE A 335 0.27 -1.06 18.08
CA ILE A 335 1.33 -0.24 18.64
C ILE A 335 2.56 -0.48 17.78
N GLY A 336 3.17 0.60 17.29
CA GLY A 336 4.43 0.58 16.57
C GLY A 336 5.55 1.15 17.44
N THR A 337 6.78 0.68 17.23
CA THR A 337 7.97 1.29 17.86
C THR A 337 8.34 2.61 17.21
N GLY A 338 7.91 2.84 15.96
CA GLY A 338 8.29 4.03 15.20
C GLY A 338 9.78 4.04 14.93
N ASN A 339 10.34 2.87 14.62
CA ASN A 339 11.74 2.74 14.25
C ASN A 339 12.04 3.68 13.08
N TYR A 340 13.30 4.12 13.03
CA TYR A 340 13.70 5.13 12.07
C TYR A 340 13.43 4.71 10.62
N LEU A 341 13.67 3.44 10.29
CA LEU A 341 13.50 2.92 8.93
C LEU A 341 12.06 3.09 8.43
N GLU A 342 11.07 2.86 9.29
CA GLU A 342 9.65 3.08 8.98
C GLU A 342 9.35 4.57 8.78
N LEU A 343 9.85 5.42 9.68
CA LEU A 343 9.62 6.87 9.60
C LEU A 343 10.28 7.49 8.35
N ALA A 344 11.49 7.04 8.00
CA ALA A 344 12.19 7.45 6.78
C ALA A 344 11.47 7.01 5.51
N GLY A 345 10.74 5.89 5.57
CA GLY A 345 9.86 5.44 4.50
C GLY A 345 8.64 6.33 4.31
N LEU A 346 8.17 7.01 5.37
CA LEU A 346 7.07 7.97 5.31
C LEU A 346 7.55 9.37 4.89
N ASN A 347 8.70 9.81 5.41
CA ASN A 347 9.34 11.06 5.05
C ASN A 347 10.87 10.88 5.05
N PRO A 348 11.53 10.93 3.88
CA PRO A 348 12.97 10.68 3.79
C PRO A 348 13.84 11.84 4.32
N TYR A 349 13.24 13.00 4.63
CA TYR A 349 13.95 14.22 5.05
C TYR A 349 13.99 14.40 6.59
N ILE A 350 13.94 13.31 7.35
CA ILE A 350 13.94 13.34 8.82
C ILE A 350 15.36 13.33 9.42
N HIS A 351 15.52 13.86 10.64
CA HIS A 351 16.81 13.89 11.35
C HIS A 351 17.09 12.56 12.09
N GLU A 352 18.34 12.11 12.07
CA GLU A 352 18.81 10.73 12.37
C GLU A 352 18.39 10.09 13.70
N ALA A 353 17.94 10.84 14.70
CA ALA A 353 17.79 10.32 16.06
C ALA A 353 16.34 10.28 16.58
N ASP A 354 15.36 10.55 15.71
CA ASP A 354 13.97 10.68 16.10
C ASP A 354 13.21 9.33 15.96
N ILE A 355 12.53 8.93 17.03
CA ILE A 355 11.59 7.80 17.07
C ILE A 355 10.19 8.29 17.45
N ALA A 356 9.15 7.73 16.82
CA ALA A 356 7.76 8.17 16.99
C ALA A 356 6.78 7.03 16.68
N GLY A 357 6.58 6.16 17.68
CA GLY A 357 5.70 4.99 17.58
C GLY A 357 4.21 5.31 17.60
N ALA A 358 3.49 4.95 16.55
CA ALA A 358 2.03 5.13 16.49
C ALA A 358 1.32 4.17 17.47
N LYS A 359 0.29 4.66 18.16
CA LYS A 359 -0.60 3.83 19.01
C LYS A 359 -2.02 4.06 18.57
N ARG A 360 -2.66 3.08 17.94
CA ARG A 360 -3.96 3.30 17.29
C ARG A 360 -4.91 2.12 17.45
N ALA A 361 -6.20 2.43 17.41
CA ALA A 361 -7.28 1.48 17.22
C ALA A 361 -8.14 1.92 16.05
N GLU A 362 -8.47 0.99 15.17
CA GLU A 362 -9.18 1.23 13.93
C GLU A 362 -10.39 0.30 13.82
N LEU A 363 -11.55 0.89 13.62
CA LEU A 363 -12.76 0.21 13.20
C LEU A 363 -12.98 0.48 11.71
N ARG A 364 -13.08 -0.56 10.90
CA ARG A 364 -13.41 -0.47 9.47
C ARG A 364 -14.57 -1.40 9.16
N GLY A 365 -15.50 -0.94 8.33
CA GLY A 365 -16.61 -1.74 7.84
C GLY A 365 -16.94 -1.38 6.41
N GLY A 366 -17.44 -2.34 5.66
CA GLY A 366 -17.72 -2.14 4.25
C GLY A 366 -18.29 -3.38 3.59
N PHE A 367 -18.34 -3.34 2.27
CA PHE A 367 -18.68 -4.49 1.46
C PHE A 367 -17.82 -4.48 0.20
N ARG A 368 -17.38 -5.66 -0.19
CA ARG A 368 -16.58 -5.88 -1.38
C ARG A 368 -17.20 -6.96 -2.24
N GLY A 369 -16.85 -6.96 -3.51
CA GLY A 369 -17.39 -7.89 -4.48
C GLY A 369 -16.41 -8.19 -5.59
N ASP A 370 -16.52 -9.40 -6.11
CA ASP A 370 -15.83 -9.86 -7.30
C ASP A 370 -16.82 -10.62 -8.17
N ALA A 371 -17.28 -9.99 -9.26
CA ALA A 371 -18.19 -10.57 -10.22
C ALA A 371 -17.40 -11.24 -11.35
N GLY A 372 -16.91 -12.45 -11.08
CA GLY A 372 -16.26 -13.32 -12.06
C GLY A 372 -14.97 -12.76 -12.64
N ASP A 373 -14.14 -12.11 -11.82
CA ASP A 373 -12.87 -11.44 -12.19
C ASP A 373 -13.02 -10.29 -13.20
N VAL A 374 -14.24 -9.98 -13.63
CA VAL A 374 -14.54 -8.89 -14.57
C VAL A 374 -14.75 -7.59 -13.83
N VAL A 375 -15.58 -7.59 -12.77
CA VAL A 375 -15.85 -6.38 -11.97
C VAL A 375 -15.48 -6.64 -10.52
N THR A 376 -14.54 -5.86 -10.01
CA THR A 376 -14.21 -5.84 -8.58
C THR A 376 -14.63 -4.52 -7.98
N TYR A 377 -15.10 -4.53 -6.74
CA TYR A 377 -15.38 -3.30 -6.01
C TYR A 377 -15.17 -3.46 -4.51
N ASP A 378 -14.91 -2.36 -3.83
CA ASP A 378 -14.85 -2.27 -2.38
C ASP A 378 -15.38 -0.90 -1.96
N VAL A 379 -16.37 -0.90 -1.09
CA VAL A 379 -16.95 0.31 -0.50
C VAL A 379 -16.82 0.19 0.99
N TYR A 380 -16.19 1.18 1.62
CA TYR A 380 -15.84 1.10 3.04
C TYR A 380 -15.92 2.44 3.74
N ALA A 381 -16.12 2.38 5.05
CA ALA A 381 -15.92 3.48 5.97
C ALA A 381 -15.17 2.98 7.19
N GLY A 382 -14.43 3.87 7.83
CA GLY A 382 -13.71 3.54 9.04
C GLY A 382 -13.47 4.74 9.93
N TYR A 383 -13.09 4.42 11.16
CA TYR A 383 -12.79 5.36 12.20
C TYR A 383 -11.56 4.90 12.96
N LEU A 384 -10.56 5.76 13.03
CA LEU A 384 -9.30 5.53 13.71
C LEU A 384 -9.18 6.51 14.89
N ILE A 385 -8.83 5.98 16.05
CA ILE A 385 -8.53 6.73 17.27
C ILE A 385 -7.13 6.36 17.72
N GLY A 386 -6.33 7.34 18.10
CA GLY A 386 -5.03 7.09 18.71
C GLY A 386 -4.04 8.18 18.40
N GLU A 387 -2.77 7.83 18.34
CA GLU A 387 -1.66 8.71 18.01
C GLU A 387 -1.05 8.29 16.68
N LEU A 388 -0.88 9.26 15.79
CA LEU A 388 -0.22 9.07 14.50
C LEU A 388 1.00 9.98 14.40
N PRO A 389 2.07 9.53 13.72
CA PRO A 389 3.22 10.39 13.45
C PRO A 389 2.83 11.51 12.47
N TYR A 390 3.31 12.72 12.77
CA TYR A 390 3.35 13.84 11.86
C TYR A 390 4.78 14.38 11.78
N PHE A 391 5.10 15.05 10.67
CA PHE A 391 6.45 15.54 10.40
C PHE A 391 6.48 17.06 10.53
N LEU A 392 7.08 17.56 11.62
CA LEU A 392 7.26 18.99 11.85
C LEU A 392 8.48 19.48 11.07
N LYS A 393 8.28 20.38 10.09
CA LYS A 393 9.39 21.00 9.36
C LYS A 393 10.18 21.94 10.26
N THR A 394 11.46 21.66 10.46
CA THR A 394 12.41 22.41 11.29
C THR A 394 13.59 22.88 10.42
N GLY A 395 13.38 23.97 9.69
CA GLY A 395 14.37 24.43 8.70
C GLY A 395 14.33 23.55 7.46
N GLU A 396 15.44 22.84 7.21
CA GLU A 396 15.63 21.97 6.04
C GLU A 396 15.15 20.53 6.28
N THR A 397 15.07 20.09 7.52
CA THR A 397 14.70 18.71 7.88
C THR A 397 13.34 18.66 8.58
N PHE A 398 12.91 17.44 8.91
CA PHE A 398 11.69 17.18 9.66
C PHE A 398 11.99 16.42 10.94
N VAL A 399 11.27 16.78 12.00
CA VAL A 399 11.25 16.02 13.25
C VAL A 399 9.91 15.28 13.32
N PRO A 400 9.89 13.93 13.30
CA PRO A 400 8.67 13.18 13.54
C PRO A 400 8.22 13.37 14.99
N ARG A 401 6.92 13.55 15.16
CA ARG A 401 6.24 13.77 16.44
C ARG A 401 4.92 13.01 16.42
N LEU A 402 4.41 12.67 17.59
CA LEU A 402 3.09 12.06 17.73
C LEU A 402 2.04 13.12 18.00
N ALA A 403 0.87 12.97 17.38
CA ALA A 403 -0.31 13.77 17.67
C ALA A 403 -1.52 12.86 17.91
N PRO A 404 -2.36 13.14 18.92
CA PRO A 404 -3.63 12.45 19.08
C PRO A 404 -4.57 12.81 17.93
N VAL A 405 -5.22 11.80 17.35
CA VAL A 405 -6.04 11.91 16.16
C VAL A 405 -7.31 11.08 16.32
N ASN A 406 -8.42 11.72 15.96
CA ASN A 406 -9.66 11.08 15.57
C ASN A 406 -9.83 11.23 14.06
N LEU A 407 -9.66 10.14 13.31
CA LEU A 407 -9.72 10.13 11.85
C LEU A 407 -10.93 9.31 11.39
N PHE A 408 -11.92 9.99 10.83
CA PHE A 408 -12.96 9.35 10.03
C PHE A 408 -12.51 9.27 8.58
N TYR A 409 -12.81 8.16 7.93
CA TYR A 409 -12.60 8.03 6.51
C TYR A 409 -13.68 7.20 5.83
N ALA A 410 -13.91 7.48 4.55
CA ALA A 410 -14.80 6.69 3.71
C ALA A 410 -14.23 6.60 2.30
N GLY A 411 -14.47 5.50 1.61
CA GLY A 411 -13.98 5.32 0.26
C GLY A 411 -14.76 4.29 -0.53
N ALA A 412 -14.56 4.36 -1.84
CA ALA A 412 -15.09 3.40 -2.79
C ALA A 412 -14.06 3.19 -3.91
N GLY A 413 -13.85 1.94 -4.29
CA GLY A 413 -13.02 1.53 -5.42
C GLY A 413 -13.81 0.60 -6.34
N VAL A 414 -13.57 0.73 -7.64
CA VAL A 414 -14.10 -0.16 -8.67
C VAL A 414 -13.00 -0.50 -9.67
N GLY A 415 -12.93 -1.77 -10.06
CA GLY A 415 -12.08 -2.30 -11.11
C GLY A 415 -12.93 -3.01 -12.15
N LEU A 416 -12.61 -2.82 -13.42
CA LEU A 416 -13.15 -3.55 -14.55
C LEU A 416 -11.98 -4.18 -15.32
N LYS A 417 -12.02 -5.48 -15.57
CA LYS A 417 -11.09 -6.20 -16.44
C LYS A 417 -11.88 -6.87 -17.55
N LEU A 418 -11.65 -6.47 -18.79
CA LEU A 418 -12.28 -7.07 -19.97
C LEU A 418 -11.34 -8.10 -20.61
N PRO A 419 -11.87 -9.22 -21.15
CA PRO A 419 -11.08 -10.26 -21.81
C PRO A 419 -10.20 -9.77 -22.98
N MET A 420 -10.54 -8.63 -23.58
CA MET A 420 -9.75 -7.98 -24.64
C MET A 420 -8.46 -7.29 -24.13
N GLY A 421 -8.08 -7.51 -22.87
CA GLY A 421 -6.90 -6.94 -22.24
C GLY A 421 -7.07 -5.51 -21.76
N PHE A 422 -8.30 -4.98 -21.79
CA PHE A 422 -8.62 -3.65 -21.29
C PHE A 422 -8.93 -3.68 -19.79
N GLY A 423 -8.34 -2.76 -19.03
CA GLY A 423 -8.56 -2.59 -17.62
C GLY A 423 -8.97 -1.15 -17.29
N LEU A 424 -9.97 -0.97 -16.44
CA LEU A 424 -10.29 0.30 -15.80
C LEU A 424 -10.24 0.13 -14.29
N GLN A 425 -9.71 1.12 -13.60
CA GLN A 425 -9.76 1.20 -12.14
C GLN A 425 -10.08 2.64 -11.76
N ALA A 426 -10.94 2.82 -10.77
CA ALA A 426 -11.22 4.12 -10.19
C ALA A 426 -11.39 3.97 -8.69
N GLY A 427 -10.86 4.92 -7.93
CA GLY A 427 -10.93 4.95 -6.48
C GLY A 427 -11.16 6.36 -5.99
N VAL A 428 -11.96 6.48 -4.94
CA VAL A 428 -12.12 7.73 -4.18
C VAL A 428 -12.04 7.42 -2.70
N ARG A 429 -11.39 8.31 -1.96
CA ARG A 429 -11.29 8.28 -0.52
C ARG A 429 -11.44 9.68 0.03
N TYR A 430 -12.19 9.81 1.10
CA TYR A 430 -12.31 11.02 1.89
C TYR A 430 -11.76 10.74 3.29
N ASP A 431 -10.96 11.66 3.80
CA ASP A 431 -10.31 11.60 5.10
C ASP A 431 -10.61 12.90 5.87
N SER A 432 -11.18 12.75 7.07
CA SER A 432 -11.49 13.86 7.96
C SER A 432 -10.91 13.56 9.33
N TYR A 433 -9.94 14.39 9.75
CA TYR A 433 -9.27 14.21 11.02
C TYR A 433 -9.45 15.42 11.92
N ASN A 434 -9.56 15.15 13.21
CA ASN A 434 -9.49 16.13 14.27
C ASN A 434 -8.36 15.76 15.24
N ASN A 435 -7.47 16.71 15.49
CA ASN A 435 -6.35 16.61 16.43
C ASN A 435 -6.27 17.81 17.39
N ALA A 436 -7.36 18.57 17.52
CA ALA A 436 -7.49 19.65 18.49
C ALA A 436 -7.67 19.05 19.89
N GLY A 437 -6.59 18.55 20.48
CA GLY A 437 -6.62 17.73 21.69
C GLY A 437 -5.67 18.17 22.79
N ASN A 438 -4.38 18.37 22.51
CA ASN A 438 -3.38 18.82 23.50
C ASN A 438 -2.11 19.27 22.76
N PHE A 439 -1.64 20.50 23.01
CA PHE A 439 -0.30 20.91 22.58
C PHE A 439 0.50 21.55 23.72
N TRP A 440 1.72 21.04 23.87
CA TRP A 440 2.85 21.70 24.49
C TRP A 440 3.00 23.12 23.91
N SER A 441 3.29 24.12 24.76
CA SER A 441 3.50 25.57 24.45
C SER A 441 2.31 26.53 24.46
N GLY A 442 1.08 26.12 24.81
CA GLY A 442 -0.03 27.06 25.03
C GLY A 442 -0.58 27.74 23.77
N ARG A 443 -0.11 27.35 22.57
CA ARG A 443 -0.76 27.65 21.29
C ARG A 443 -1.70 26.51 20.93
N GLY A 444 -2.96 26.59 21.36
CA GLY A 444 -4.00 25.66 20.91
C GLY A 444 -4.23 25.80 19.39
N GLY A 445 -4.38 24.69 18.68
CA GLY A 445 -4.65 24.68 17.24
C GLY A 445 -4.61 23.30 16.61
N ARG A 446 -5.17 23.18 15.40
CA ARG A 446 -5.05 21.99 14.54
C ARG A 446 -3.60 21.86 14.06
N VAL A 447 -3.08 20.65 13.98
CA VAL A 447 -1.76 20.38 13.38
C VAL A 447 -1.91 19.71 12.02
N GLY A 448 -1.13 20.18 11.06
CA GLY A 448 -1.04 19.61 9.73
C GLY A 448 -0.25 18.30 9.73
N MET A 449 -0.90 17.21 9.33
CA MET A 449 -0.32 15.86 9.34
C MET A 449 0.07 15.33 7.95
N GLY A 450 -0.13 16.12 6.89
CA GLY A 450 0.12 15.74 5.50
C GLY A 450 -0.94 14.81 4.90
N ILE A 451 -1.96 14.43 5.67
CA ILE A 451 -3.07 13.59 5.20
C ILE A 451 -3.96 14.41 4.25
N PRO A 452 -4.20 13.94 3.00
CA PRO A 452 -5.08 14.63 2.06
C PRO A 452 -6.54 14.52 2.46
N GLU A 453 -7.32 15.60 2.35
CA GLU A 453 -8.77 15.58 2.66
C GLU A 453 -9.55 14.61 1.77
N PHE A 454 -9.14 14.48 0.51
CA PHE A 454 -9.65 13.46 -0.39
C PHE A 454 -8.55 12.98 -1.31
N THR A 455 -8.63 11.73 -1.74
CA THR A 455 -7.79 11.18 -2.79
C THR A 455 -8.66 10.56 -3.86
N VAL A 456 -8.39 10.89 -5.12
CA VAL A 456 -9.04 10.28 -6.29
C VAL A 456 -7.96 9.61 -7.13
N THR A 457 -8.15 8.34 -7.44
CA THR A 457 -7.30 7.58 -8.34
C THR A 457 -8.11 7.09 -9.53
N GLY A 458 -7.49 7.09 -10.70
CA GLY A 458 -8.08 6.56 -11.92
C GLY A 458 -7.00 5.93 -12.77
N ARG A 459 -7.26 4.77 -13.36
CA ARG A 459 -6.34 4.10 -14.28
C ARG A 459 -7.11 3.46 -15.42
N ALA A 460 -6.65 3.70 -16.64
CA ALA A 460 -7.04 2.96 -17.82
C ALA A 460 -5.82 2.22 -18.35
N SER A 461 -5.93 0.92 -18.57
CA SER A 461 -4.87 0.09 -19.10
C SER A 461 -5.35 -0.74 -20.27
N TYR A 462 -4.42 -1.06 -21.17
CA TYR A 462 -4.66 -1.94 -22.29
C TYR A 462 -3.45 -2.83 -22.52
N CYS A 463 -3.68 -4.14 -22.57
CA CYS A 463 -2.67 -5.14 -22.87
C CYS A 463 -3.05 -5.89 -24.16
N TYR A 464 -2.24 -5.73 -25.19
CA TYR A 464 -2.41 -6.44 -26.45
C TYR A 464 -1.52 -7.68 -26.49
N ARG A 465 -2.16 -8.85 -26.46
CA ARG A 465 -1.53 -10.18 -26.64
C ARG A 465 -0.30 -10.42 -25.76
N ASP A 466 -0.30 -9.89 -24.54
CA ASP A 466 0.82 -9.93 -23.58
C ASP A 466 2.15 -9.36 -24.10
N ARG A 467 2.14 -8.71 -25.27
CA ARG A 467 3.32 -8.13 -25.92
C ARG A 467 3.42 -6.63 -25.73
N PHE A 468 2.31 -5.93 -25.78
CA PHE A 468 2.29 -4.48 -25.59
C PHE A 468 1.32 -4.14 -24.48
N SER A 469 1.78 -3.41 -23.47
CA SER A 469 0.92 -2.86 -22.42
C SER A 469 1.09 -1.36 -22.35
N VAL A 470 -0.02 -0.64 -22.22
CA VAL A 470 -0.04 0.79 -21.97
C VAL A 470 -1.00 1.08 -20.83
N GLY A 471 -0.64 2.03 -19.97
CA GLY A 471 -1.43 2.49 -18.85
C GLY A 471 -1.41 4.02 -18.79
N ILE A 472 -2.58 4.60 -18.53
CA ILE A 472 -2.74 6.01 -18.19
C ILE A 472 -3.33 6.04 -16.78
N SER A 473 -2.73 6.80 -15.87
CA SER A 473 -3.26 6.96 -14.52
C SER A 473 -3.27 8.41 -14.08
N VAL A 474 -4.29 8.75 -13.29
CA VAL A 474 -4.48 10.05 -12.68
C VAL A 474 -4.59 9.87 -11.17
N GLU A 475 -3.89 10.71 -10.44
CA GLU A 475 -3.93 10.79 -8.99
C GLU A 475 -4.22 12.25 -8.60
N VAL A 476 -5.31 12.46 -7.88
CA VAL A 476 -5.69 13.76 -7.31
C VAL A 476 -5.57 13.65 -5.81
N LEU A 477 -4.72 14.49 -5.23
CA LEU A 477 -4.64 14.68 -3.78
C LEU A 477 -5.31 16.01 -3.45
N GLY A 478 -6.28 15.99 -2.54
CA GLY A 478 -6.95 17.17 -2.03
C GLY A 478 -6.01 18.11 -1.27
N GLU A 479 -6.58 19.16 -0.67
CA GLU A 479 -5.82 20.02 0.24
C GLU A 479 -5.15 19.16 1.32
N ARG A 480 -3.88 19.43 1.56
CA ARG A 480 -3.09 18.80 2.62
C ARG A 480 -2.58 19.89 3.54
N ARG A 481 -2.59 19.61 4.83
CA ARG A 481 -2.06 20.53 5.83
C ARG A 481 -0.80 19.95 6.43
N PHE A 482 0.24 20.76 6.53
CA PHE A 482 1.54 20.37 7.08
C PHE A 482 1.95 21.27 8.23
N ALA A 483 2.78 20.76 9.13
CA ALA A 483 3.29 21.50 10.27
C ALA A 483 4.71 22.02 10.00
N SER A 484 4.97 23.27 10.36
CA SER A 484 6.32 23.85 10.47
C SER A 484 6.46 24.65 11.76
N LEU A 485 7.70 25.01 12.13
CA LEU A 485 7.96 25.91 13.26
C LEU A 485 7.29 27.28 13.12
N GLN A 486 7.08 27.77 11.90
CA GLN A 486 6.42 29.06 11.66
C GLN A 486 4.89 28.94 11.71
N ASN A 487 4.34 27.87 11.13
CA ASN A 487 2.91 27.62 11.07
C ASN A 487 2.61 26.12 11.15
N LEU A 488 1.91 25.73 12.21
CA LEU A 488 1.51 24.35 12.46
C LEU A 488 0.40 23.85 11.53
N ASP A 489 -0.26 24.74 10.77
CA ASP A 489 -1.39 24.42 9.88
C ASP A 489 -1.20 25.07 8.51
N THR A 490 -0.10 24.71 7.82
CA THR A 490 0.22 25.21 6.48
C THR A 490 -0.52 24.43 5.41
N ALA A 491 -1.45 25.09 4.71
CA ALA A 491 -2.24 24.48 3.65
C ALA A 491 -1.46 24.42 2.33
N VAL A 492 -1.40 23.23 1.74
CA VAL A 492 -0.93 22.96 0.37
C VAL A 492 -2.16 22.61 -0.47
N PRO A 493 -2.41 23.35 -1.56
CA PRO A 493 -3.61 23.16 -2.37
C PRO A 493 -3.64 21.78 -3.04
N ALA A 494 -4.82 21.40 -3.53
CA ALA A 494 -4.99 20.14 -4.25
C ALA A 494 -4.04 20.03 -5.44
N THR A 495 -3.50 18.84 -5.64
CA THR A 495 -2.55 18.53 -6.72
C THR A 495 -3.08 17.40 -7.59
N VAL A 496 -2.86 17.53 -8.90
CA VAL A 496 -3.21 16.49 -9.88
C VAL A 496 -1.94 15.98 -10.53
N ASN A 497 -1.77 14.67 -10.54
CA ASN A 497 -0.67 13.98 -11.18
C ASN A 497 -1.20 13.07 -12.29
N LEU A 498 -0.71 13.28 -13.52
CA LEU A 498 -0.98 12.41 -14.68
C LEU A 498 0.28 11.58 -14.96
N LYS A 499 0.13 10.27 -14.98
CA LYS A 499 1.20 9.31 -15.27
C LYS A 499 0.81 8.47 -16.47
N VAL A 500 1.79 8.12 -17.30
CA VAL A 500 1.62 7.21 -18.43
C VAL A 500 2.75 6.20 -18.41
N ASP A 501 2.42 4.92 -18.51
CA ASP A 501 3.39 3.84 -18.61
C ASP A 501 3.12 3.02 -19.88
N ALA A 502 4.20 2.55 -20.51
CA ALA A 502 4.15 1.70 -21.67
C ALA A 502 5.27 0.66 -21.60
N GLU A 503 4.97 -0.55 -22.06
CA GLU A 503 5.93 -1.64 -22.17
C GLU A 503 5.68 -2.44 -23.45
N TYR A 504 6.77 -2.80 -24.11
CA TYR A 504 6.77 -3.65 -25.29
C TYR A 504 7.74 -4.80 -25.12
N LYS A 505 7.22 -6.03 -25.08
CA LYS A 505 7.98 -7.27 -25.07
C LYS A 505 8.38 -7.63 -26.49
N THR A 506 9.68 -7.53 -26.79
CA THR A 506 10.24 -7.94 -28.09
C THR A 506 10.28 -9.47 -28.22
N GLY A 507 10.33 -10.18 -27.09
CA GLY A 507 10.27 -11.63 -26.98
C GLY A 507 10.08 -12.07 -25.52
N PRO A 508 10.29 -13.36 -25.18
CA PRO A 508 10.09 -13.85 -23.82
C PRO A 508 11.14 -13.34 -22.81
N ARG A 509 12.30 -12.89 -23.29
CA ARG A 509 13.45 -12.51 -22.45
C ARG A 509 13.73 -11.01 -22.39
N PHE A 510 13.08 -10.22 -23.23
CA PHE A 510 13.42 -8.82 -23.43
C PHE A 510 12.16 -7.97 -23.52
N SER A 511 12.14 -6.88 -22.78
CA SER A 511 11.14 -5.83 -22.94
C SER A 511 11.76 -4.43 -22.88
N ILE A 512 11.11 -3.48 -23.55
CA ILE A 512 11.43 -2.05 -23.52
C ILE A 512 10.29 -1.38 -22.76
N PHE A 513 10.62 -0.48 -21.85
CA PHE A 513 9.62 0.26 -21.09
C PHE A 513 9.86 1.75 -21.15
N ALA A 514 8.78 2.51 -20.98
CA ALA A 514 8.78 3.94 -20.77
C ALA A 514 7.72 4.29 -19.73
N ALA A 515 8.03 5.20 -18.82
CA ALA A 515 7.12 5.68 -17.80
C ALA A 515 7.31 7.20 -17.64
N GLY A 516 6.23 7.95 -17.87
CA GLY A 516 6.13 9.38 -17.60
C GLY A 516 5.35 9.65 -16.31
N ASP A 517 5.83 10.59 -15.50
CA ASP A 517 5.21 11.03 -14.25
C ASP A 517 5.06 12.55 -14.26
N ASN A 518 4.04 13.06 -13.57
CA ASN A 518 3.69 14.47 -13.50
C ASN A 518 3.63 15.15 -14.87
N LEU A 519 3.01 14.50 -15.85
CA LEU A 519 2.95 14.97 -17.25
C LEU A 519 2.18 16.29 -17.42
N LEU A 520 1.42 16.71 -16.41
CA LEU A 520 0.78 18.03 -16.34
C LEU A 520 1.72 19.14 -15.84
N ASN A 521 2.97 18.80 -15.53
CA ASN A 521 4.01 19.70 -15.02
C ASN A 521 3.54 20.54 -13.81
N ARG A 522 2.87 19.88 -12.85
CA ARG A 522 2.34 20.55 -11.64
C ARG A 522 3.35 20.52 -10.51
N ARG A 523 3.29 21.51 -9.62
CA ARG A 523 4.15 21.53 -8.43
C ARG A 523 3.53 20.66 -7.35
N ILE A 524 3.95 19.40 -7.29
CA ILE A 524 3.41 18.40 -6.37
C ILE A 524 4.30 18.34 -5.13
N TYR A 525 3.75 18.59 -3.94
CA TYR A 525 4.47 18.41 -2.69
C TYR A 525 4.04 17.11 -2.03
N ARG A 526 4.98 16.22 -1.70
CA ARG A 526 4.71 15.07 -0.80
C ARG A 526 5.12 15.39 0.63
N CYS A 527 6.23 16.11 0.76
CA CYS A 527 6.71 16.72 1.99
C CYS A 527 6.73 18.25 1.82
N LEU A 528 6.47 19.00 2.89
CA LEU A 528 6.42 20.47 2.83
C LEU A 528 7.77 21.08 2.41
N GLY A 529 7.80 21.94 1.39
CA GLY A 529 9.03 22.54 0.86
C GLY A 529 9.87 21.64 -0.06
N TYR A 530 9.47 20.39 -0.26
CA TYR A 530 10.13 19.44 -1.16
C TYR A 530 9.19 19.08 -2.32
N PRO A 531 9.23 19.85 -3.42
CA PRO A 531 8.44 19.53 -4.60
C PRO A 531 8.99 18.26 -5.27
N ALA A 532 8.11 17.43 -5.79
CA ALA A 532 8.47 16.37 -6.72
C ALA A 532 8.96 16.98 -8.04
N LEU A 533 9.58 16.14 -8.89
CA LEU A 533 9.91 16.54 -10.26
C LEU A 533 8.68 17.09 -10.99
N GLY A 534 8.91 18.09 -11.85
CA GLY A 534 7.95 18.49 -12.88
C GLY A 534 7.68 17.36 -13.88
N ALA A 535 7.26 17.70 -15.10
CA ALA A 535 7.09 16.69 -16.15
C ALA A 535 8.39 15.90 -16.36
N ASN A 536 8.30 14.60 -16.15
CA ASN A 536 9.47 13.73 -16.14
C ASN A 536 9.14 12.38 -16.76
N ALA A 537 10.16 11.71 -17.30
CA ALA A 537 10.01 10.42 -17.96
C ALA A 537 11.27 9.57 -17.83
N VAL A 538 11.12 8.27 -17.64
CA VAL A 538 12.19 7.27 -17.62
C VAL A 538 11.88 6.23 -18.69
N ALA A 539 12.88 5.87 -19.48
CA ALA A 539 12.79 4.78 -20.43
C ALA A 539 13.98 3.84 -20.29
N GLY A 540 13.79 2.57 -20.65
CA GLY A 540 14.80 1.56 -20.40
C GLY A 540 14.48 0.20 -20.99
N ILE A 541 15.34 -0.75 -20.66
CA ILE A 541 15.22 -2.15 -21.06
C ILE A 541 15.10 -3.04 -19.84
N ARG A 542 14.43 -4.18 -20.02
CA ARG A 542 14.41 -5.29 -19.07
C ARG A 542 14.81 -6.56 -19.78
N MET A 543 15.59 -7.34 -19.06
CA MET A 543 16.14 -8.62 -19.48
C MET A 543 15.78 -9.65 -18.43
N LEU A 544 15.22 -10.78 -18.86
CA LEU A 544 14.85 -11.91 -18.00
C LEU A 544 15.37 -13.20 -18.67
N PHE A 545 16.26 -13.92 -18.00
CA PHE A 545 16.92 -15.12 -18.50
C PHE A 545 16.73 -16.31 -17.59
#